data_AF-A0A175W4A6-F1
#
_entry.id   AF-A0A175W4A6-F1
#
_cell.length_a   1.000
_cell.length_b   1.000
_cell.length_c   1.000
_cell.angle_alpha   90.00
_cell.angle_beta   90.00
_cell.angle_gamma   90.00
#
_symmetry.space_group_name_H-M   'P 1'
#
loop_
_entity.id
_entity.type
_entity.pdbx_description
1 polymer ?
#
loop_
_entity_poly.entity_id
_entity_poly.type
_entity_poly.pdbx_seq_one_letter_code
_entity_poly.pdbx_strand_id
1 'polypeptide(L)'
;MSTPQLCSSPPGKEEGDTRPSLRLPVSCANDILLDPVRSTAPRYTAYRHARARFWEAFPAGRYTRLPTPGANLECGLHALRLSMRHQLPTLAPPTLGELRAVFAGPAVARRNEGAAMDNDTYFTADQLAAVFSEWGRGRLGLRCQLGYISDGAGDDDYDGVPVMMNTPEVDTAEEGGLDEGIARVWVYNDGWSLRGGVGHFEGIRRPTPEEVYGEDHRGRGEEME
;
A
#
# COMPACT_ATOMS: atom_id res chain seq x y z
N MET A 1 44.26 60.71 -22.62
CA MET A 1 43.06 60.25 -23.35
C MET A 1 42.66 58.89 -22.79
N SER A 2 41.40 58.78 -22.39
CA SER A 2 40.60 57.63 -21.96
C SER A 2 41.27 56.38 -21.38
N THR A 3 41.14 56.24 -20.06
CA THR A 3 41.20 54.97 -19.32
C THR A 3 39.95 54.13 -19.66
N PRO A 4 40.06 52.80 -19.87
CA PRO A 4 38.95 51.98 -20.34
C PRO A 4 37.88 51.75 -19.28
N GLN A 5 36.65 52.04 -19.67
CA GLN A 5 35.42 51.80 -18.91
C GLN A 5 35.11 50.30 -19.02
N LEU A 6 35.38 49.54 -17.96
CA LEU A 6 34.93 48.15 -17.84
C LEU A 6 33.40 48.15 -17.77
N CYS A 7 32.77 47.74 -18.86
CA CYS A 7 31.33 47.53 -18.96
C CYS A 7 30.88 46.48 -17.94
N SER A 8 30.15 46.93 -16.93
CA SER A 8 29.36 46.09 -16.03
C SER A 8 28.38 45.27 -16.86
N SER A 9 28.50 43.95 -16.85
CA SER A 9 27.46 43.06 -17.36
C SER A 9 26.19 43.19 -16.51
N PRO A 10 25.00 43.03 -17.12
CA PRO A 10 23.73 43.48 -16.56
C PRO A 10 23.28 42.62 -15.38
N PRO A 11 22.41 43.16 -14.49
CA PRO A 11 21.88 42.40 -13.37
C PRO A 11 21.15 41.17 -13.88
N GLY A 12 21.63 40.01 -13.45
CA GLY A 12 20.97 38.73 -13.63
C GLY A 12 19.55 38.84 -13.08
N LYS A 13 18.58 38.83 -13.99
CA LYS A 13 17.30 38.22 -13.69
C LYS A 13 17.53 36.72 -13.77
N GLU A 14 18.15 36.17 -12.74
CA GLU A 14 17.78 34.81 -12.35
C GLU A 14 16.34 34.95 -11.85
N GLU A 15 15.40 34.80 -12.79
CA GLU A 15 14.05 34.38 -12.47
C GLU A 15 14.21 33.11 -11.65
N GLY A 16 14.20 33.28 -10.33
CA GLY A 16 14.03 32.18 -9.40
C GLY A 16 12.80 31.44 -9.88
N ASP A 17 13.02 30.22 -10.37
CA ASP A 17 11.99 29.26 -10.67
C ASP A 17 11.27 29.00 -9.33
N THR A 18 10.30 29.86 -9.01
CA THR A 18 9.43 29.79 -7.83
C THR A 18 8.37 28.73 -8.04
N ARG A 19 8.63 27.71 -8.85
CA ARG A 19 7.92 26.45 -8.67
C ARG A 19 8.21 26.03 -7.24
N PRO A 20 7.19 25.96 -6.36
CA PRO A 20 7.40 25.39 -5.04
C PRO A 20 8.11 24.07 -5.30
N SER A 21 9.23 23.83 -4.61
CA SER A 21 9.89 22.54 -4.66
C SER A 21 8.79 21.54 -4.36
N LEU A 22 8.32 20.82 -5.38
CA LEU A 22 7.26 19.84 -5.24
C LEU A 22 7.84 18.87 -4.23
N ARG A 23 7.40 18.96 -2.97
CA ARG A 23 7.76 17.99 -1.96
C ARG A 23 7.21 16.70 -2.54
N LEU A 24 8.11 15.86 -3.06
CA LEU A 24 7.72 14.58 -3.60
C LEU A 24 6.98 13.84 -2.48
N PRO A 25 5.84 13.19 -2.76
CA PRO A 25 5.12 12.48 -1.74
C PRO A 25 6.02 11.45 -1.08
N VAL A 26 6.19 11.56 0.24
CA VAL A 26 6.99 10.62 1.04
C VAL A 26 6.00 9.72 1.77
N SER A 27 6.15 8.41 1.58
CA SER A 27 5.36 7.43 2.32
C SER A 27 5.52 7.62 3.83
N CYS A 28 4.45 7.45 4.58
CA CYS A 28 4.49 7.45 6.05
C CYS A 28 5.15 6.18 6.59
N ALA A 29 5.19 5.11 5.78
CA ALA A 29 5.88 3.85 6.05
C ALA A 29 7.41 3.97 5.87
N ASN A 30 8.02 4.84 6.68
CA ASN A 30 9.46 5.13 6.63
C ASN A 30 10.35 3.91 6.92
N ASP A 31 9.80 2.89 7.57
CA ASP A 31 10.43 1.61 7.89
C ASP A 31 10.37 0.61 6.73
N ILE A 32 9.61 0.86 5.67
CA ILE A 32 9.45 -0.10 4.57
C ILE A 32 10.33 0.24 3.35
N LEU A 33 10.65 1.52 3.14
CA LEU A 33 11.26 1.98 1.88
C LEU A 33 12.69 1.49 1.66
N LEU A 34 12.99 1.06 0.43
CA LEU A 34 14.35 0.78 -0.05
C LEU A 34 15.14 2.09 -0.26
N ASP A 35 15.61 2.73 0.82
CA ASP A 35 16.62 3.79 0.76
C ASP A 35 18.03 3.18 0.82
N PRO A 36 18.90 3.33 -0.20
CA PRO A 36 20.25 2.77 -0.20
C PRO A 36 21.20 3.44 0.81
N VAL A 37 20.86 4.63 1.32
CA VAL A 37 21.72 5.44 2.20
C VAL A 37 21.42 5.17 3.69
N ARG A 38 20.23 4.66 4.02
CA ARG A 38 19.81 4.36 5.41
C ARG A 38 20.15 2.93 5.81
N SER A 39 20.39 2.71 7.10
CA SER A 39 20.52 1.36 7.66
C SER A 39 19.34 0.47 7.25
N THR A 40 19.63 -0.75 6.81
CA THR A 40 18.62 -1.75 6.44
C THR A 40 17.98 -2.40 7.68
N ALA A 41 18.53 -2.23 8.89
CA ALA A 41 18.11 -2.99 10.07
C ALA A 41 16.66 -2.74 10.53
N PRO A 42 16.18 -1.48 10.70
CA PRO A 42 14.76 -1.23 11.00
C PRO A 42 13.83 -1.78 9.92
N ARG A 43 14.27 -1.72 8.66
CA ARG A 43 13.49 -2.15 7.50
C ARG A 43 13.38 -3.66 7.38
N TYR A 44 14.48 -4.34 7.59
CA TYR A 44 14.51 -5.78 7.68
C TYR A 44 13.63 -6.28 8.82
N THR A 45 13.61 -5.54 9.94
CA THR A 45 12.71 -5.83 11.07
C THR A 45 11.24 -5.66 10.68
N ALA A 46 10.87 -4.52 10.08
CA ALA A 46 9.52 -4.27 9.57
C ALA A 46 9.08 -5.33 8.54
N TYR A 47 9.95 -5.68 7.58
CA TYR A 47 9.70 -6.75 6.63
C TYR A 47 9.48 -8.11 7.30
N ARG A 48 10.28 -8.46 8.32
CA ARG A 48 10.09 -9.71 9.07
C ARG A 48 8.75 -9.73 9.80
N HIS A 49 8.33 -8.61 10.39
CA HIS A 49 7.02 -8.50 11.02
C HIS A 49 5.89 -8.62 9.98
N ALA A 50 5.97 -7.87 8.88
CA ALA A 50 5.01 -7.93 7.79
C ALA A 50 4.87 -9.35 7.23
N ARG A 51 5.99 -10.03 6.98
CA ARG A 51 6.02 -11.41 6.50
C ARG A 51 5.40 -12.40 7.49
N ALA A 52 5.70 -12.25 8.78
CA ALA A 52 5.08 -13.09 9.81
C ALA A 52 3.55 -12.90 9.84
N ARG A 53 3.07 -11.64 9.84
CA ARG A 53 1.63 -11.33 9.81
C ARG A 53 0.96 -11.80 8.51
N PHE A 54 1.68 -11.75 7.40
CA PHE A 54 1.17 -12.25 6.13
C PHE A 54 0.95 -13.77 6.19
N TRP A 55 1.92 -14.53 6.71
CA TRP A 55 1.77 -15.99 6.82
C TRP A 55 0.71 -16.43 7.83
N GLU A 56 0.41 -15.65 8.86
CA GLU A 56 -0.75 -15.91 9.71
C GLU A 56 -2.07 -15.75 8.94
N ALA A 57 -2.16 -14.72 8.09
CA ALA A 57 -3.32 -14.51 7.24
C ALA A 57 -3.40 -15.55 6.10
N PHE A 58 -2.26 -15.96 5.56
CA PHE A 58 -2.10 -16.87 4.42
C PHE A 58 -1.08 -17.98 4.75
N PRO A 59 -1.47 -19.04 5.49
CA PRO A 59 -0.54 -20.07 5.99
C PRO A 59 0.20 -20.86 4.91
N ALA A 60 -0.39 -20.97 3.72
CA ALA A 60 0.25 -21.63 2.58
C ALA A 60 1.25 -20.72 1.84
N GLY A 61 1.43 -19.46 2.28
CA GLY A 61 2.17 -18.43 1.54
C GLY A 61 1.50 -17.95 0.25
N ARG A 62 0.40 -18.61 -0.15
CA ARG A 62 -0.32 -18.35 -1.41
C ARG A 62 -1.58 -17.53 -1.19
N TYR A 63 -1.95 -16.78 -2.21
CA TYR A 63 -3.16 -15.97 -2.26
C TYR A 63 -3.73 -15.95 -3.67
N THR A 64 -5.06 -15.80 -3.77
CA THR A 64 -5.73 -15.60 -5.04
C THR A 64 -6.06 -14.12 -5.21
N ARG A 65 -5.60 -13.54 -6.31
CA ARG A 65 -5.89 -12.15 -6.70
C ARG A 65 -7.35 -12.02 -7.14
N LEU A 66 -8.00 -10.94 -6.72
CA LEU A 66 -9.38 -10.60 -7.02
C LEU A 66 -9.37 -9.30 -7.83
N PRO A 67 -9.56 -9.37 -9.15
CA PRO A 67 -9.45 -8.22 -10.04
C PRO A 67 -10.38 -7.08 -9.62
N THR A 68 -9.88 -5.85 -9.71
CA THR A 68 -10.69 -4.65 -9.48
C THR A 68 -10.78 -3.82 -10.76
N PRO A 69 -11.85 -3.02 -10.95
CA PRO A 69 -11.87 -2.08 -12.05
C PRO A 69 -10.84 -0.97 -11.83
N GLY A 70 -10.07 -0.63 -12.85
CA GLY A 70 -9.21 0.57 -12.87
C GLY A 70 -9.98 1.90 -13.00
N ALA A 71 -11.31 1.84 -13.09
CA ALA A 71 -12.16 3.01 -13.29
C ALA A 71 -12.09 4.01 -12.11
N ASN A 72 -12.15 5.31 -12.43
CA ASN A 72 -12.13 6.42 -11.48
C ASN A 72 -10.94 6.45 -10.52
N LEU A 73 -9.88 5.68 -10.79
CA LEU A 73 -8.69 5.57 -9.93
C LEU A 73 -9.02 5.01 -8.53
N GLU A 74 -10.16 4.35 -8.34
CA GLU A 74 -10.63 3.86 -7.03
C GLU A 74 -10.29 2.37 -6.79
N CYS A 75 -9.44 1.77 -7.60
CA CYS A 75 -9.04 0.36 -7.48
C CYS A 75 -8.65 -0.02 -6.03
N GLY A 76 -7.97 0.87 -5.29
CA GLY A 76 -7.65 0.69 -3.87
C GLY A 76 -8.86 0.50 -2.96
N LEU A 77 -9.92 1.31 -3.12
CA LEU A 77 -11.15 1.18 -2.35
C LEU A 77 -11.90 -0.12 -2.68
N HIS A 78 -11.88 -0.51 -3.96
CA HIS A 78 -12.45 -1.79 -4.40
C HIS A 78 -11.68 -2.99 -3.82
N ALA A 79 -10.35 -2.95 -3.88
CA ALA A 79 -9.46 -3.97 -3.34
C ALA A 79 -9.71 -4.17 -1.85
N LEU A 80 -9.75 -3.10 -1.07
CA LEU A 80 -10.02 -3.14 0.37
C LEU A 80 -11.36 -3.84 0.67
N ARG A 81 -12.42 -3.48 -0.06
CA ARG A 81 -13.75 -4.09 0.12
C ARG A 81 -13.76 -5.57 -0.23
N LEU A 82 -13.13 -5.97 -1.33
CA LEU A 82 -13.05 -7.36 -1.75
C LEU A 82 -12.23 -8.19 -0.76
N SER A 83 -11.03 -7.73 -0.41
CA SER A 83 -10.18 -8.38 0.59
C SER A 83 -10.89 -8.55 1.92
N MET A 84 -11.51 -7.50 2.45
CA MET A 84 -12.19 -7.56 3.75
C MET A 84 -13.32 -8.60 3.76
N ARG A 85 -14.11 -8.72 2.69
CA ARG A 85 -15.17 -9.74 2.58
C ARG A 85 -14.65 -11.16 2.73
N HIS A 86 -13.47 -11.44 2.21
CA HIS A 86 -12.90 -12.78 2.22
C HIS A 86 -12.01 -13.06 3.43
N GLN A 87 -11.35 -12.03 3.97
CA GLN A 87 -10.40 -12.17 5.07
C GLN A 87 -11.05 -11.98 6.44
N LEU A 88 -12.08 -11.15 6.55
CA LEU A 88 -12.78 -10.84 7.79
C LEU A 88 -14.30 -11.09 7.64
N PRO A 89 -14.73 -12.35 7.39
CA PRO A 89 -16.13 -12.66 7.06
C PRO A 89 -17.12 -12.41 8.20
N THR A 90 -16.63 -12.26 9.44
CA THR A 90 -17.44 -11.91 10.61
C THR A 90 -17.75 -10.42 10.71
N LEU A 91 -17.07 -9.57 9.91
CA LEU A 91 -17.28 -8.13 9.88
C LEU A 91 -18.02 -7.73 8.60
N ALA A 92 -18.98 -6.82 8.74
CA ALA A 92 -19.62 -6.22 7.58
C ALA A 92 -18.59 -5.36 6.81
N PRO A 93 -18.37 -5.62 5.50
CA PRO A 93 -17.43 -4.84 4.71
C PRO A 93 -17.96 -3.43 4.44
N PRO A 94 -17.09 -2.43 4.29
CA PRO A 94 -17.51 -1.09 3.94
C PRO A 94 -18.22 -1.03 2.58
N THR A 95 -19.17 -0.11 2.46
CA THR A 95 -19.68 0.35 1.18
C THR A 95 -18.68 1.32 0.53
N LEU A 96 -18.75 1.46 -0.80
CA LEU A 96 -17.90 2.42 -1.50
C LEU A 96 -18.23 3.87 -1.09
N GLY A 97 -19.50 4.16 -0.80
CA GLY A 97 -19.94 5.47 -0.29
C GLY A 97 -19.32 5.81 1.07
N GLU A 98 -19.26 4.85 2.00
CA GLU A 98 -18.59 5.03 3.29
C GLU A 98 -17.10 5.33 3.13
N LEU A 99 -16.39 4.58 2.27
CA LEU A 99 -14.96 4.81 2.06
C LEU A 99 -14.68 6.17 1.42
N ARG A 100 -15.47 6.58 0.44
CA ARG A 100 -15.38 7.92 -0.18
C ARG A 100 -15.63 9.02 0.85
N ALA A 101 -16.62 8.84 1.73
CA ALA A 101 -16.92 9.81 2.79
C ALA A 101 -15.79 9.91 3.81
N VAL A 102 -15.17 8.79 4.21
CA VAL A 102 -14.00 8.77 5.10
C VAL A 102 -12.81 9.47 4.45
N PHE A 103 -12.57 9.19 3.17
CA PHE A 103 -11.48 9.79 2.40
C PHE A 103 -11.61 11.32 2.26
N ALA A 104 -12.82 11.81 1.99
CA ALA A 104 -13.14 13.24 1.96
C ALA A 104 -13.16 13.87 3.37
N GLY A 105 -13.05 13.06 4.42
CA GLY A 105 -13.11 13.49 5.80
C GLY A 105 -11.85 14.24 6.25
N PRO A 106 -11.97 15.12 7.27
CA PRO A 106 -10.86 15.97 7.71
C PRO A 106 -9.68 15.19 8.31
N ALA A 107 -9.90 13.97 8.80
CA ALA A 107 -8.83 13.13 9.34
C ALA A 107 -7.87 12.64 8.25
N VAL A 108 -8.42 12.12 7.14
CA VAL A 108 -7.62 11.64 5.99
C VAL A 108 -7.04 12.82 5.22
N ALA A 109 -7.82 13.89 5.01
CA ALA A 109 -7.34 15.10 4.33
C ALA A 109 -6.07 15.68 4.95
N ARG A 110 -6.01 15.80 6.29
CA ARG A 110 -4.81 16.28 6.99
C ARG A 110 -3.59 15.38 6.81
N ARG A 111 -3.79 14.05 6.75
CA ARG A 111 -2.68 13.11 6.49
C ARG A 111 -2.16 13.26 5.05
N ASN A 112 -3.06 13.45 4.08
CA ASN A 112 -2.70 13.65 2.68
C ASN A 112 -1.95 14.97 2.45
N GLU A 113 -2.43 16.07 3.06
CA GLU A 113 -1.77 17.38 3.01
C GLU A 113 -0.33 17.30 3.54
N GLY A 114 -0.12 16.63 4.68
CA GLY A 114 1.19 16.47 5.29
C GLY A 114 2.19 15.67 4.44
N ALA A 115 1.69 14.77 3.60
CA ALA A 115 2.48 13.89 2.75
C ALA A 115 2.58 14.37 1.29
N ALA A 116 2.02 15.53 0.94
CA ALA A 116 1.96 16.04 -0.43
C ALA A 116 1.38 15.02 -1.44
N MET A 117 0.40 14.23 -1.00
CA MET A 117 -0.30 13.27 -1.85
C MET A 117 -1.56 13.93 -2.41
N ASP A 118 -1.51 14.37 -3.67
CA ASP A 118 -2.71 14.67 -4.47
C ASP A 118 -3.23 13.41 -5.15
N ASN A 119 -4.54 13.37 -5.45
CA ASN A 119 -5.22 12.17 -5.97
C ASN A 119 -5.33 12.16 -7.49
N ASP A 120 -4.45 12.87 -8.18
CA ASP A 120 -4.60 13.09 -9.62
C ASP A 120 -4.22 11.85 -10.44
N THR A 121 -3.60 10.82 -9.82
CA THR A 121 -3.08 9.65 -10.54
C THR A 121 -3.55 8.30 -10.00
N TYR A 122 -3.32 7.95 -8.73
CA TYR A 122 -3.79 6.71 -8.10
C TYR A 122 -3.80 6.87 -6.58
N PHE A 123 -4.59 6.07 -5.86
CA PHE A 123 -4.38 5.92 -4.42
C PHE A 123 -2.96 5.43 -4.14
N THR A 124 -2.34 5.93 -3.08
CA THR A 124 -1.17 5.30 -2.46
C THR A 124 -1.63 4.28 -1.39
N ALA A 125 -0.76 3.36 -1.00
CA ALA A 125 -1.01 2.47 0.12
C ALA A 125 -1.16 3.25 1.44
N ASP A 126 -0.45 4.37 1.62
CA ASP A 126 -0.60 5.27 2.77
C ASP A 126 -2.00 5.87 2.86
N GLN A 127 -2.54 6.34 1.74
CA GLN A 127 -3.90 6.87 1.67
C GLN A 127 -4.93 5.79 1.96
N LEU A 128 -4.75 4.59 1.39
CA LEU A 128 -5.65 3.47 1.62
C LEU A 128 -5.61 3.00 3.09
N ALA A 129 -4.42 2.96 3.70
CA ALA A 129 -4.23 2.63 5.11
C ALA A 129 -4.90 3.66 6.02
N ALA A 130 -4.77 4.96 5.71
CA ALA A 130 -5.45 6.02 6.43
C ALA A 130 -6.97 5.88 6.33
N VAL A 131 -7.52 5.64 5.14
CA VAL A 131 -8.96 5.40 4.94
C VAL A 131 -9.43 4.20 5.76
N PHE A 132 -8.69 3.09 5.74
CA PHE A 132 -9.09 1.88 6.47
C PHE A 132 -9.04 2.06 7.99
N SER A 133 -7.96 2.66 8.52
CA SER A 133 -7.81 3.01 9.94
C SER A 133 -8.95 3.91 10.42
N GLU A 134 -9.24 4.99 9.70
CA GLU A 134 -10.30 5.94 10.07
C GLU A 134 -11.70 5.33 9.95
N TRP A 135 -11.96 4.53 8.92
CA TRP A 135 -13.21 3.80 8.78
C TRP A 135 -13.43 2.82 9.93
N GLY A 136 -12.43 2.00 10.25
CA GLY A 136 -12.50 1.01 11.33
C GLY A 136 -12.78 1.64 12.69
N ARG A 137 -12.05 2.72 12.99
CA ARG A 137 -12.22 3.51 14.21
C ARG A 137 -13.63 4.08 14.33
N GLY A 138 -14.16 4.66 13.25
CA GLY A 138 -15.48 5.30 13.26
C GLY A 138 -16.65 4.32 13.20
N ARG A 139 -16.53 3.21 12.46
CA ARG A 139 -17.66 2.32 12.15
C ARG A 139 -17.73 1.08 13.04
N LEU A 140 -16.58 0.55 13.43
CA LEU A 140 -16.45 -0.71 14.16
C LEU A 140 -15.89 -0.51 15.58
N GLY A 141 -15.27 0.65 15.86
CA GLY A 141 -14.51 0.84 17.10
C GLY A 141 -13.26 -0.04 17.17
N LEU A 142 -12.75 -0.51 16.02
CA LEU A 142 -11.58 -1.38 15.91
C LEU A 142 -10.37 -0.60 15.43
N ARG A 143 -9.18 -1.12 15.78
CA ARG A 143 -7.91 -0.63 15.24
C ARG A 143 -7.64 -1.35 13.93
N CYS A 144 -7.87 -0.66 12.82
CA CYS A 144 -7.71 -1.23 11.48
C CYS A 144 -6.31 -0.97 10.92
N GLN A 145 -5.67 -2.00 10.36
CA GLN A 145 -4.33 -1.94 9.80
C GLN A 145 -4.30 -2.60 8.41
N LEU A 146 -3.67 -1.93 7.44
CA LEU A 146 -3.57 -2.42 6.07
C LEU A 146 -2.19 -3.05 5.85
N GLY A 147 -2.16 -4.26 5.30
CA GLY A 147 -0.99 -4.81 4.63
C GLY A 147 -1.18 -4.83 3.11
N TYR A 148 -0.10 -4.82 2.35
CA TYR A 148 -0.15 -5.10 0.92
C TYR A 148 0.98 -6.03 0.48
N ILE A 149 0.72 -6.80 -0.57
CA ILE A 149 1.74 -7.55 -1.30
C ILE A 149 2.10 -6.76 -2.55
N SER A 150 3.39 -6.54 -2.77
CA SER A 150 3.91 -5.96 -4.01
C SER A 150 4.62 -7.02 -4.85
N ASP A 151 4.64 -6.87 -6.17
CA ASP A 151 5.48 -7.71 -7.01
C ASP A 151 6.94 -7.61 -6.58
N GLY A 152 7.63 -8.75 -6.55
CA GLY A 152 9.09 -8.78 -6.44
C GLY A 152 9.72 -8.05 -7.62
N ALA A 153 10.87 -7.41 -7.39
CA ALA A 153 11.63 -6.80 -8.47
C ALA A 153 12.28 -7.91 -9.32
N GLY A 154 11.61 -8.32 -10.38
CA GLY A 154 12.20 -9.14 -11.45
C GLY A 154 11.93 -10.63 -11.35
N ASP A 155 12.22 -11.29 -12.47
CA ASP A 155 11.88 -12.63 -12.95
C ASP A 155 12.13 -13.85 -12.03
N ASP A 156 12.51 -13.64 -10.77
CA ASP A 156 12.65 -14.72 -9.80
C ASP A 156 11.27 -15.02 -9.18
N ASP A 157 10.92 -16.31 -9.04
CA ASP A 157 9.69 -16.87 -8.45
C ASP A 157 9.40 -16.46 -6.98
N TYR A 158 9.90 -15.31 -6.52
CA TYR A 158 9.54 -14.76 -5.22
C TYR A 158 8.08 -14.31 -5.24
N ASP A 159 7.23 -15.12 -4.61
CA ASP A 159 5.94 -14.71 -4.06
C ASP A 159 6.11 -13.31 -3.43
N GLY A 160 5.28 -12.36 -3.85
CA GLY A 160 5.50 -10.92 -3.67
C GLY A 160 5.91 -10.46 -2.26
N VAL A 161 6.45 -9.24 -2.16
CA VAL A 161 6.98 -8.69 -0.91
C VAL A 161 5.81 -8.23 -0.01
N PRO A 162 5.59 -8.84 1.17
CA PRO A 162 4.63 -8.33 2.13
C PRO A 162 5.13 -7.05 2.79
N VAL A 163 4.23 -6.09 2.83
CA VAL A 163 4.42 -4.77 3.44
C VAL A 163 3.28 -4.54 4.43
N MET A 164 3.59 -4.12 5.65
CA MET A 164 2.59 -3.79 6.67
C MET A 164 2.61 -2.30 6.97
N MET A 165 1.49 -1.62 6.77
CA MET A 165 1.40 -0.18 7.03
C MET A 165 1.23 0.08 8.52
N ASN A 166 2.03 1.01 9.05
CA ASN A 166 1.78 1.56 10.38
C ASN A 166 0.55 2.47 10.37
N THR A 167 -0.18 2.52 11.48
CA THR A 167 -1.21 3.51 11.75
C THR A 167 -0.90 4.23 13.06
N PRO A 168 -1.54 5.36 13.38
CA PRO A 168 -1.37 5.98 14.70
C PRO A 168 -1.74 5.06 15.87
N GLU A 169 -2.55 4.03 15.63
CA GLU A 169 -3.08 3.12 16.65
C GLU A 169 -2.44 1.72 16.65
N VAL A 170 -1.71 1.34 15.59
CA VAL A 170 -1.15 -0.01 15.41
C VAL A 170 0.23 0.07 14.76
N ASP A 171 1.23 -0.42 15.47
CA ASP A 171 2.61 -0.55 14.96
C ASP A 171 2.75 -1.76 14.03
N THR A 172 3.77 -1.78 13.17
CA THR A 172 4.04 -2.92 12.28
C THR A 172 4.43 -4.19 13.04
N ALA A 173 5.03 -4.04 14.23
CA ALA A 173 5.44 -5.13 15.10
C ALA A 173 4.35 -5.61 16.07
N GLU A 174 3.23 -4.89 16.21
CA GLU A 174 2.17 -5.28 17.14
C GLU A 174 1.52 -6.59 16.69
N GLU A 175 1.43 -7.56 17.61
CA GLU A 175 0.82 -8.87 17.39
C GLU A 175 -0.69 -8.85 17.69
N GLY A 176 -1.34 -10.01 17.70
CA GLY A 176 -2.77 -10.15 17.93
C GLY A 176 -3.58 -10.14 16.64
N GLY A 177 -4.89 -10.05 16.75
CA GLY A 177 -5.84 -10.08 15.65
C GLY A 177 -7.18 -9.52 16.09
N LEU A 178 -8.26 -10.05 15.52
CA LEU A 178 -9.60 -9.51 15.74
C LEU A 178 -10.03 -9.63 17.22
N ASP A 179 -9.63 -10.70 17.90
CA ASP A 179 -9.94 -10.96 19.31
C ASP A 179 -9.25 -9.96 20.25
N GLU A 180 -8.12 -9.39 19.83
CA GLU A 180 -7.38 -8.32 20.50
C GLU A 180 -7.73 -6.92 19.96
N GLY A 181 -8.80 -6.80 19.17
CA GLY A 181 -9.33 -5.54 18.65
C GLY A 181 -8.55 -4.96 17.46
N ILE A 182 -7.74 -5.78 16.76
CA ILE A 182 -7.00 -5.38 15.56
C ILE A 182 -7.57 -6.07 14.32
N ALA A 183 -8.15 -5.30 13.41
CA ALA A 183 -8.61 -5.82 12.13
C ALA A 183 -7.54 -5.58 11.05
N ARG A 184 -6.85 -6.64 10.63
CA ARG A 184 -5.86 -6.59 9.54
C ARG A 184 -6.46 -7.06 8.22
N VAL A 185 -6.23 -6.29 7.16
CA VAL A 185 -6.62 -6.65 5.80
C VAL A 185 -5.41 -6.52 4.88
N TRP A 186 -5.22 -7.51 4.02
CA TRP A 186 -4.19 -7.51 3.00
C TRP A 186 -4.77 -7.23 1.62
N VAL A 187 -4.08 -6.46 0.80
CA VAL A 187 -4.40 -6.22 -0.62
C VAL A 187 -3.19 -6.54 -1.49
N TYR A 188 -3.38 -6.66 -2.80
CA TYR A 188 -2.28 -6.73 -3.76
C TYR A 188 -2.08 -5.36 -4.42
N ASN A 189 -0.84 -5.02 -4.75
CA ASN A 189 -0.47 -3.79 -5.46
C ASN A 189 0.65 -4.09 -6.47
N ASP A 190 0.42 -3.78 -7.76
CA ASP A 190 1.45 -3.95 -8.81
C ASP A 190 2.48 -2.80 -8.83
N GLY A 191 2.29 -1.80 -7.98
CA GLY A 191 3.13 -0.63 -7.88
C GLY A 191 4.38 -0.87 -7.03
N TRP A 192 5.51 -1.14 -7.67
CA TRP A 192 6.80 -1.21 -6.95
C TRP A 192 7.34 0.16 -6.50
N SER A 193 6.54 1.23 -6.53
CA SER A 193 7.07 2.57 -6.28
C SER A 193 7.51 2.76 -4.82
N LEU A 194 8.69 3.33 -4.65
CA LEU A 194 9.20 3.94 -3.40
C LEU A 194 8.26 5.04 -2.83
N ARG A 195 7.15 5.32 -3.50
CA ARG A 195 6.14 6.32 -3.14
C ARG A 195 4.98 5.72 -2.33
N GLY A 196 5.23 4.62 -1.62
CA GLY A 196 4.21 3.97 -0.79
C GLY A 196 3.19 3.17 -1.60
N GLY A 197 3.62 2.40 -2.61
CA GLY A 197 2.72 1.50 -3.34
C GLY A 197 1.76 2.21 -4.31
N VAL A 198 2.19 3.29 -4.95
CA VAL A 198 1.43 3.89 -6.07
C VAL A 198 1.35 2.86 -7.21
N GLY A 199 0.13 2.39 -7.51
CA GLY A 199 -0.12 1.37 -8.53
C GLY A 199 -1.59 0.95 -8.57
N HIS A 200 -1.89 -0.06 -9.37
CA HIS A 200 -3.18 -0.74 -9.38
C HIS A 200 -3.28 -1.66 -8.16
N PHE A 201 -4.43 -1.60 -7.49
CA PHE A 201 -4.73 -2.46 -6.35
C PHE A 201 -5.73 -3.53 -6.70
N GLU A 202 -5.52 -4.73 -6.17
CA GLU A 202 -6.47 -5.83 -6.26
C GLU A 202 -6.80 -6.38 -4.88
N GLY A 203 -7.99 -6.95 -4.76
CA GLY A 203 -8.32 -7.72 -3.56
C GLY A 203 -7.51 -9.00 -3.53
N ILE A 204 -7.34 -9.60 -2.36
CA ILE A 204 -6.78 -10.94 -2.25
C ILE A 204 -7.58 -11.78 -1.26
N ARG A 205 -7.60 -13.09 -1.49
CA ARG A 205 -8.21 -14.08 -0.59
C ARG A 205 -7.34 -15.30 -0.45
N ARG A 206 -7.61 -16.11 0.57
CA ARG A 206 -7.02 -17.45 0.65
C ARG A 206 -7.41 -18.26 -0.60
N PRO A 207 -6.49 -19.03 -1.17
CA PRO A 207 -6.84 -19.97 -2.22
C PRO A 207 -7.79 -21.04 -1.70
N THR A 208 -8.66 -21.57 -2.55
CA THR A 208 -9.44 -22.77 -2.22
C THR A 208 -8.50 -23.99 -2.20
N PRO A 209 -8.88 -25.11 -1.56
CA PRO A 209 -8.10 -26.34 -1.62
C PRO A 209 -7.79 -26.77 -3.06
N GLU A 210 -8.73 -26.59 -4.00
CA GLU A 210 -8.54 -26.89 -5.42
C GLU A 210 -7.51 -25.96 -6.08
N GLU A 211 -7.43 -24.69 -5.68
CA GLU A 211 -6.39 -23.77 -6.17
C GLU A 211 -5.01 -24.10 -5.58
N VAL A 212 -4.94 -24.73 -4.41
CA VAL A 212 -3.67 -25.17 -3.80
C VAL A 212 -3.19 -26.50 -4.39
N TYR A 213 -4.08 -27.46 -4.64
CA TYR A 213 -3.73 -28.84 -5.00
C TYR A 213 -4.15 -29.26 -6.42
N GLY A 214 -4.94 -28.46 -7.14
CA GLY A 214 -5.61 -28.86 -8.38
C GLY A 214 -4.76 -28.84 -9.65
N GLU A 215 -3.58 -28.20 -9.64
CA GLU A 215 -2.69 -28.20 -10.81
C GLU A 215 -1.91 -29.53 -10.96
N ASP A 216 -1.78 -30.33 -9.91
CA ASP A 216 -1.01 -31.59 -9.95
C ASP A 216 -1.77 -32.80 -10.53
N HIS A 217 -3.07 -32.68 -10.84
CA HIS A 217 -3.89 -33.81 -11.28
C HIS A 217 -4.36 -33.77 -12.75
N ARG A 218 -3.96 -32.77 -13.54
CA ARG A 218 -4.26 -32.77 -14.99
C ARG A 218 -3.13 -33.30 -15.88
N GLY A 219 -1.99 -33.72 -15.32
CA GLY A 219 -0.83 -34.16 -16.09
C GLY A 219 -0.44 -35.64 -16.01
N ARG A 220 -1.20 -36.52 -15.33
CA ARG A 220 -0.82 -37.95 -15.18
C ARG A 220 -1.92 -38.97 -15.47
N GLY A 221 -2.93 -38.61 -16.26
CA GLY A 221 -4.03 -39.51 -16.63
C GLY A 221 -4.03 -39.99 -18.09
N GLU A 222 -3.33 -39.30 -18.99
CA GLU A 222 -3.28 -39.66 -20.42
C GLU A 222 -1.97 -40.36 -20.75
N GLU A 223 -1.75 -41.57 -20.22
CA GLU A 223 -0.72 -42.49 -20.73
C GLU A 223 -0.97 -43.90 -20.16
N MET A 224 -2.04 -44.54 -20.61
CA MET A 224 -2.10 -46.01 -20.75
C MET A 224 -3.03 -46.31 -21.92
N GLU A 225 -2.40 -46.45 -23.08
CA GLU A 225 -2.93 -47.13 -24.27
C GLU A 225 -3.41 -48.56 -23.94
#